data_AF-A0A921AYG4-F1
#
_entry.id   AF-A0A921AYG4-F1
#
_cell.length_a   1.000
_cell.length_b   1.000
_cell.length_c   1.000
_cell.angle_alpha   90.00
_cell.angle_beta   90.00
_cell.angle_gamma   90.00
#
_symmetry.space_group_name_H-M   'P 1'
#
loop_
_entity.id
_entity.type
_entity.pdbx_description
1 polymer ?
#
loop_
_entity_poly.entity_id
_entity_poly.type
_entity_poly.pdbx_seq_one_letter_code
_entity_poly.pdbx_strand_id
1 'polypeptide(L)'
;MWRKTAIIAMAAAACMACGRRTALKAGTPSSLPAGECAATAKLSVPYPEIPTYLNGEEEEAGYVLMHFWDGVDFSDESWTEAAETMEEAFARFITVASLYPDMELSKQAVARLMQRLGEEAVPDVYDLMTGLADKYLYDPNSPLRNEELYITVLEEQIADPDLEDIYKVAPRERLRMALKNRPGDRAADFSFTTGKGGHGTLYDIDADYVLLFFHNLGCPACREVRQGIVSVTAREPVAGMLASGKLRIIALYPDTDMAEWVAHANEIPDTWINACDEAQEINEKELYDLRAIPSLYLLDRDKKVILKDFVNPEMLSDALTYSEAD
;
A
#
# COMPACT_ATOMS: atom_id res chain seq x y z
N MET A 1 2.36 12.42 16.23
CA MET A 1 3.47 12.10 17.17
C MET A 1 3.66 10.60 17.39
N TRP A 2 2.59 9.78 17.45
CA TRP A 2 2.67 8.31 17.59
C TRP A 2 3.27 7.56 16.40
N ARG A 3 3.09 8.04 15.16
CA ARG A 3 3.75 7.46 13.97
C ARG A 3 5.28 7.59 14.02
N LYS A 4 5.80 8.72 14.50
CA LYS A 4 7.25 8.94 14.65
C LYS A 4 7.88 7.96 15.66
N THR A 5 7.23 7.71 16.80
CA THR A 5 7.73 6.74 17.79
C THR A 5 7.58 5.27 17.37
N ALA A 6 6.59 4.92 16.53
CA ALA A 6 6.45 3.57 15.99
C ALA A 6 7.47 3.24 14.88
N ILE A 7 7.82 4.23 14.05
CA ILE A 7 8.89 4.14 13.05
C ILE A 7 10.26 3.94 13.74
N ILE A 8 10.51 4.68 14.82
CA ILE A 8 11.73 4.58 15.63
C ILE A 8 11.83 3.21 16.33
N ALA A 9 10.71 2.62 16.78
CA ALA A 9 10.74 1.32 17.45
C ALA A 9 11.01 0.14 16.51
N MET A 10 10.54 0.18 15.25
CA MET A 10 10.80 -0.90 14.27
C MET A 10 12.19 -0.81 13.65
N ALA A 11 12.73 0.40 13.43
CA ALA A 11 14.13 0.57 13.04
C ALA A 11 15.09 0.16 14.17
N ALA A 12 14.80 0.53 15.43
CA ALA A 12 15.65 0.21 16.58
C ALA A 12 15.56 -1.25 17.06
N ALA A 13 14.42 -1.94 16.87
CA ALA A 13 14.29 -3.36 17.21
C ALA A 13 15.18 -4.25 16.33
N ALA A 14 15.52 -3.80 15.11
CA ALA A 14 16.50 -4.47 14.25
C ALA A 14 17.95 -4.30 14.74
N CYS A 15 18.27 -3.27 15.53
CA CYS A 15 19.63 -2.98 16.00
C CYS A 15 20.09 -3.82 17.21
N MET A 16 19.20 -4.50 17.93
CA MET A 16 19.56 -5.17 19.21
C MET A 16 19.61 -6.70 19.20
N ALA A 17 19.38 -7.36 18.06
CA ALA A 17 19.40 -8.83 18.00
C ALA A 17 20.77 -9.45 17.65
N CYS A 18 21.76 -8.68 17.21
CA CYS A 18 23.11 -9.19 16.89
C CYS A 18 24.18 -8.45 17.69
N GLY A 19 24.27 -8.74 19.00
CA GLY A 19 25.24 -8.03 19.84
C GLY A 19 25.49 -8.65 21.21
N ARG A 20 25.83 -9.94 21.30
CA ARG A 20 26.50 -10.47 22.50
C ARG A 20 27.79 -11.20 22.18
N ARG A 21 28.89 -10.45 22.33
CA ARG A 21 30.26 -10.95 22.47
C ARG A 21 30.33 -11.84 23.72
N THR A 22 30.71 -13.09 23.53
CA THR A 22 31.06 -14.04 24.58
C THR A 22 32.45 -13.73 25.12
N ALA A 23 32.57 -13.61 26.44
CA ALA A 23 33.85 -13.56 27.14
C ALA A 23 34.27 -14.98 27.55
N LEU A 24 35.49 -15.37 27.18
CA LEU A 24 36.15 -16.62 27.53
C LEU A 24 36.26 -16.84 29.05
N LYS A 25 36.10 -18.10 29.49
CA LYS A 25 36.97 -18.75 30.49
C LYS A 25 37.12 -20.25 30.20
N ALA A 26 38.33 -20.74 30.46
CA ALA A 26 38.91 -22.01 30.03
C ALA A 26 38.51 -23.25 30.86
N GLY A 27 38.57 -24.43 30.23
CA GLY A 27 38.56 -25.76 30.86
C GLY A 27 38.71 -26.88 29.80
N THR A 28 39.70 -27.75 29.98
CA THR A 28 40.28 -28.71 29.01
C THR A 28 39.55 -30.09 28.95
N PRO A 29 39.98 -31.07 28.11
CA PRO A 29 39.26 -31.57 26.93
C PRO A 29 38.55 -32.93 27.14
N SER A 30 37.57 -33.24 26.30
CA SER A 30 37.12 -34.63 26.10
C SER A 30 36.82 -34.86 24.61
N SER A 31 37.50 -35.85 24.06
CA SER A 31 37.48 -36.27 22.66
C SER A 31 36.28 -37.16 22.34
N LEU A 32 35.49 -36.76 21.33
CA LEU A 32 34.64 -37.66 20.55
C LEU A 32 34.72 -37.24 19.07
N PRO A 33 34.63 -38.19 18.12
CA PRO A 33 35.08 -37.99 16.74
C PRO A 33 34.12 -37.11 15.93
N ALA A 34 34.72 -36.35 15.01
CA ALA A 34 34.06 -35.49 14.05
C ALA A 34 33.08 -36.28 13.18
N GLY A 35 31.79 -35.99 13.34
CA GLY A 35 30.81 -36.08 12.27
C GLY A 35 30.59 -34.67 11.74
N GLU A 36 31.19 -34.35 10.60
CA GLU A 36 30.80 -33.18 9.81
C GLU A 36 29.36 -33.41 9.31
N CYS A 37 28.38 -32.99 10.11
CA CYS A 37 27.16 -32.45 9.52
C CYS A 37 27.54 -31.06 9.03
N ALA A 38 27.82 -30.93 7.74
CA ALA A 38 27.85 -29.64 7.08
C ALA A 38 26.48 -28.98 7.33
N ALA A 39 26.42 -28.07 8.29
CA ALA A 39 25.31 -27.16 8.41
C ALA A 39 25.32 -26.34 7.12
N THR A 40 24.38 -26.60 6.23
CA THR A 40 24.09 -25.70 5.11
C THR A 40 23.89 -24.32 5.73
N ALA A 41 24.80 -23.39 5.43
CA ALA A 41 24.67 -22.03 5.89
C ALA A 41 23.35 -21.51 5.30
N LYS A 42 22.35 -21.24 6.16
CA LYS A 42 21.08 -20.67 5.72
C LYS A 42 21.40 -19.31 5.09
N LEU A 43 21.04 -19.12 3.82
CA LEU A 43 21.20 -17.83 3.14
C LEU A 43 20.57 -16.73 4.00
N SER A 44 21.19 -15.55 4.03
CA SER A 44 20.68 -14.40 4.77
C SER A 44 20.98 -13.12 4.01
N VAL A 45 20.00 -12.21 3.93
CA VAL A 45 20.21 -10.89 3.35
C VAL A 45 21.08 -10.06 4.32
N PRO A 46 22.31 -9.70 3.93
CA PRO A 46 23.22 -8.97 4.82
C PRO A 46 22.72 -7.54 5.03
N TYR A 47 22.91 -7.03 6.25
CA TYR A 47 22.56 -5.64 6.56
C TYR A 47 23.71 -4.71 6.12
N PRO A 48 23.43 -3.54 5.52
CA PRO A 48 24.47 -2.62 5.11
C PRO A 48 25.23 -2.05 6.32
N GLU A 49 26.55 -1.94 6.21
CA GLU A 49 27.36 -1.26 7.23
C GLU A 49 27.13 0.24 7.13
N ILE A 50 26.52 0.82 8.18
CA ILE A 50 26.19 2.25 8.25
C ILE A 50 27.49 3.05 8.49
N PRO A 51 27.83 4.02 7.61
CA PRO A 51 29.01 4.84 7.79
C PRO A 51 28.95 5.69 9.05
N THR A 52 30.06 5.74 9.80
CA THR A 52 30.16 6.44 11.09
C THR A 52 30.08 7.97 11.00
N TYR A 53 30.08 8.53 9.78
CA TYR A 53 29.93 9.97 9.55
C TYR A 53 28.48 10.41 9.42
N LEU A 54 27.53 9.48 9.19
CA LEU A 54 26.10 9.80 9.21
C LEU A 54 25.70 10.09 10.65
N ASN A 55 24.98 11.20 10.86
CA ASN A 55 24.62 11.63 12.19
C ASN A 55 23.11 11.88 12.22
N GLY A 56 22.35 10.87 12.62
CA GLY A 56 20.91 11.01 12.83
C GLY A 56 20.12 9.84 12.28
N GLU A 57 19.07 9.46 13.01
CA GLU A 57 18.24 8.28 12.72
C GLU A 57 17.65 8.29 11.30
N GLU A 58 17.29 9.47 10.77
CA GLU A 58 16.70 9.63 9.44
C GLU A 58 17.72 9.48 8.30
N GLU A 59 18.94 10.02 8.48
CA GLU A 59 20.04 9.86 7.52
C GLU A 59 20.51 8.39 7.47
N GLU A 60 20.63 7.77 8.65
CA GLU A 60 20.97 6.34 8.77
C GLU A 60 19.91 5.45 8.12
N ALA A 61 18.61 5.72 8.37
CA ALA A 61 17.52 4.98 7.75
C ALA A 61 17.48 5.16 6.22
N GLY A 62 17.73 6.38 5.72
CA GLY A 62 17.82 6.64 4.29
C GLY A 62 18.98 5.89 3.62
N TYR A 63 20.14 5.84 4.28
CA TYR A 63 21.28 5.05 3.82
C TYR A 63 20.94 3.56 3.79
N VAL A 64 20.37 3.02 4.87
CA VAL A 64 19.98 1.60 4.94
C VAL A 64 18.99 1.26 3.84
N LEU A 65 18.02 2.14 3.57
CA LEU A 65 17.02 1.93 2.52
C LEU A 65 17.69 1.86 1.14
N MET A 66 18.59 2.80 0.83
CA MET A 66 19.30 2.82 -0.43
C MET A 66 20.25 1.62 -0.61
N HIS A 67 20.89 1.14 0.46
CA HIS A 67 21.92 0.10 0.43
C HIS A 67 21.42 -1.28 0.89
N PHE A 68 20.12 -1.45 1.10
CA PHE A 68 19.53 -2.65 1.70
C PHE A 68 19.93 -3.94 0.98
N TRP A 69 19.99 -3.87 -0.35
CA TRP A 69 20.21 -5.04 -1.21
C TRP A 69 21.67 -5.22 -1.65
N ASP A 70 22.60 -4.36 -1.25
CA ASP A 70 23.98 -4.31 -1.78
C ASP A 70 24.75 -5.63 -1.66
N GLY A 71 24.54 -6.37 -0.58
CA GLY A 71 25.22 -7.65 -0.37
C GLY A 71 24.43 -8.87 -0.88
N VAL A 72 23.33 -8.66 -1.61
CA VAL A 72 22.58 -9.74 -2.25
C VAL A 72 23.09 -9.93 -3.68
N ASP A 73 23.51 -11.16 -3.98
CA ASP A 73 23.81 -11.64 -5.32
C ASP A 73 22.52 -12.22 -5.92
N PHE A 74 21.90 -11.51 -6.86
CA PHE A 74 20.66 -11.95 -7.49
C PHE A 74 20.87 -13.03 -8.56
N SER A 75 22.13 -13.33 -8.91
CA SER A 75 22.47 -14.43 -9.82
C SER A 75 22.53 -15.80 -9.12
N ASP A 76 22.49 -15.82 -7.79
CA ASP A 76 22.47 -17.04 -6.98
C ASP A 76 21.07 -17.70 -6.99
N GLU A 77 20.92 -18.78 -7.76
CA GLU A 77 19.67 -19.56 -7.87
C GLU A 77 19.17 -20.11 -6.53
N SER A 78 20.03 -20.23 -5.50
CA SER A 78 19.63 -20.75 -4.18
C SER A 78 18.64 -19.83 -3.44
N TRP A 79 18.47 -18.58 -3.87
CA TRP A 79 17.41 -17.69 -3.37
C TRP A 79 16.01 -18.25 -3.59
N THR A 80 15.80 -19.07 -4.62
CA THR A 80 14.52 -19.73 -4.89
C THR A 80 14.19 -20.77 -3.81
N GLU A 81 15.18 -21.53 -3.34
CA GLU A 81 15.03 -22.45 -2.22
C GLU A 81 14.91 -21.70 -0.87
N ALA A 82 15.52 -20.52 -0.77
CA ALA A 82 15.46 -19.63 0.38
C ALA A 82 14.34 -18.57 0.29
N ALA A 83 13.28 -18.82 -0.49
CA ALA A 83 12.22 -17.85 -0.78
C ALA A 83 11.56 -17.23 0.47
N GLU A 84 11.40 -17.99 1.55
CA GLU A 84 10.87 -17.45 2.83
C GLU A 84 11.79 -16.37 3.42
N THR A 85 13.11 -16.58 3.35
CA THR A 85 14.08 -15.59 3.84
C THR A 85 14.13 -14.35 2.94
N MET A 86 13.99 -14.54 1.63
CA MET A 86 13.87 -13.43 0.69
C MET A 86 12.58 -12.62 0.91
N GLU A 87 11.46 -13.31 1.13
CA GLU A 87 10.16 -12.69 1.46
C GLU A 87 10.22 -11.85 2.73
N GLU A 88 10.80 -12.37 3.82
CA GLU A 88 10.97 -11.62 5.07
C GLU A 88 11.81 -10.36 4.87
N ALA A 89 12.89 -10.46 4.08
CA ALA A 89 13.74 -9.32 3.76
C ALA A 89 13.01 -8.29 2.90
N PHE A 90 12.24 -8.73 1.90
CA PHE A 90 11.43 -7.87 1.04
C PHE A 90 10.35 -7.13 1.84
N ALA A 91 9.61 -7.84 2.70
CA ALA A 91 8.61 -7.23 3.56
C ALA A 91 9.22 -6.17 4.50
N ARG A 92 10.41 -6.43 5.05
CA ARG A 92 11.16 -5.45 5.85
C ARG A 92 11.56 -4.23 5.03
N PHE A 93 12.10 -4.42 3.84
CA PHE A 93 12.47 -3.35 2.91
C PHE A 93 11.28 -2.45 2.59
N ILE A 94 10.15 -3.03 2.17
CA ILE A 94 8.93 -2.28 1.82
C ILE A 94 8.32 -1.58 3.04
N THR A 95 8.39 -2.20 4.23
CA THR A 95 7.93 -1.56 5.47
C THR A 95 8.72 -0.28 5.74
N VAL A 96 10.05 -0.32 5.63
CA VAL A 96 10.90 0.86 5.81
C VAL A 96 10.62 1.89 4.71
N ALA A 97 10.55 1.47 3.44
CA ALA A 97 10.27 2.35 2.31
C ALA A 97 8.93 3.08 2.44
N SER A 98 7.89 2.39 2.90
CA SER A 98 6.54 2.95 3.05
C SER A 98 6.39 3.90 4.24
N LEU A 99 7.28 3.79 5.23
CA LEU A 99 7.26 4.62 6.44
C LEU A 99 8.27 5.76 6.40
N TYR A 100 9.22 5.74 5.46
CA TYR A 100 10.24 6.77 5.34
C TYR A 100 9.62 8.12 4.92
N PRO A 101 10.00 9.25 5.54
CA PRO A 101 9.35 10.54 5.28
C PRO A 101 9.53 11.06 3.85
N ASP A 102 10.68 10.78 3.23
CA ASP A 102 10.98 11.19 1.85
C ASP A 102 10.58 10.08 0.87
N MET A 103 9.37 10.20 0.33
CA MET A 103 8.85 9.24 -0.64
C MET A 103 9.68 9.17 -1.92
N GLU A 104 10.36 10.25 -2.32
CA GLU A 104 11.20 10.24 -3.52
C GLU A 104 12.48 9.43 -3.31
N LEU A 105 13.05 9.44 -2.10
CA LEU A 105 14.14 8.51 -1.75
C LEU A 105 13.65 7.06 -1.74
N SER A 106 12.45 6.80 -1.20
CA SER A 106 11.86 5.45 -1.21
C SER A 106 11.64 4.91 -2.62
N LYS A 107 11.12 5.75 -3.54
CA LYS A 107 11.00 5.40 -4.95
C LYS A 107 12.35 5.12 -5.58
N GLN A 108 13.37 5.95 -5.33
CA GLN A 108 14.74 5.70 -5.82
C GLN A 108 15.31 4.36 -5.32
N ALA A 109 15.07 4.00 -4.06
CA ALA A 109 15.52 2.71 -3.53
C ALA A 109 14.81 1.51 -4.18
N VAL A 110 13.50 1.61 -4.42
CA VAL A 110 12.73 0.60 -5.15
C VAL A 110 13.19 0.51 -6.61
N ALA A 111 13.42 1.65 -7.26
CA ALA A 111 13.91 1.71 -8.63
C ALA A 111 15.29 1.03 -8.74
N ARG A 112 16.20 1.34 -7.82
CA ARG A 112 17.52 0.71 -7.75
C ARG A 112 17.44 -0.81 -7.55
N LEU A 113 16.50 -1.30 -6.73
CA LEU A 113 16.26 -2.74 -6.61
C LEU A 113 15.84 -3.34 -7.96
N MET A 114 14.86 -2.74 -8.63
CA MET A 114 14.36 -3.26 -9.91
C MET A 114 15.42 -3.25 -11.02
N GLN A 115 16.23 -2.20 -11.09
CA GLN A 115 17.34 -2.10 -12.04
C GLN A 115 18.37 -3.22 -11.81
N ARG A 116 18.76 -3.46 -10.56
CA ARG A 116 19.65 -4.58 -10.23
C ARG A 116 19.02 -5.94 -10.54
N LEU A 117 17.72 -6.10 -10.34
CA LEU A 117 17.04 -7.34 -10.72
C LEU A 117 17.06 -7.55 -12.24
N GLY A 118 16.81 -6.51 -13.05
CA GLY A 118 16.90 -6.62 -14.50
C GLY A 118 18.33 -6.92 -15.00
N GLU A 119 19.34 -6.31 -14.38
CA GLU A 119 20.75 -6.45 -14.79
C GLU A 119 21.41 -7.75 -14.31
N GLU A 120 21.08 -8.22 -13.10
CA GLU A 120 21.86 -9.23 -12.39
C GLU A 120 21.08 -10.54 -12.12
N ALA A 121 19.74 -10.52 -12.09
CA ALA A 121 18.98 -11.66 -11.60
C ALA A 121 18.85 -12.79 -12.61
N VAL A 122 18.91 -14.03 -12.11
CA VAL A 122 18.40 -15.19 -12.86
C VAL A 122 16.86 -15.14 -12.94
N PRO A 123 16.23 -15.71 -13.99
CA PRO A 123 14.79 -15.58 -14.22
C PRO A 123 13.91 -15.97 -13.03
N ASP A 124 14.20 -17.09 -12.36
CA ASP A 124 13.39 -17.55 -11.23
C ASP A 124 13.47 -16.61 -10.01
N VAL A 125 14.61 -15.92 -9.81
CA VAL A 125 14.77 -14.92 -8.74
C VAL A 125 14.06 -13.62 -9.11
N TYR A 126 14.11 -13.21 -10.39
CA TYR A 126 13.34 -12.08 -10.89
C TYR A 126 11.83 -12.30 -10.72
N ASP A 127 11.33 -13.47 -11.09
CA ASP A 127 9.92 -13.85 -10.94
C ASP A 127 9.51 -13.91 -9.46
N LEU A 128 10.37 -14.45 -8.58
CA LEU A 128 10.15 -14.42 -7.13
C LEU A 128 9.99 -12.97 -6.63
N MET A 129 10.92 -12.08 -6.96
CA MET A 129 10.95 -10.70 -6.45
C MET A 129 9.79 -9.85 -6.98
N THR A 130 9.45 -10.00 -8.27
CA THR A 130 8.29 -9.32 -8.86
C THR A 130 6.97 -9.87 -8.33
N GLY A 131 6.89 -11.18 -8.06
CA GLY A 131 5.76 -11.78 -7.35
C GLY A 131 5.61 -11.26 -5.91
N LEU A 132 6.72 -11.00 -5.21
CA LEU A 132 6.69 -10.35 -3.89
C LEU A 132 6.23 -8.88 -3.99
N ALA A 133 6.65 -8.14 -5.02
CA ALA A 133 6.15 -6.80 -5.27
C ALA A 133 4.63 -6.79 -5.49
N ASP A 134 4.09 -7.70 -6.31
CA ASP A 134 2.65 -7.88 -6.49
C ASP A 134 1.95 -8.21 -5.16
N LYS A 135 2.47 -9.18 -4.41
CA LYS A 135 1.90 -9.64 -3.14
C LYS A 135 1.84 -8.54 -2.09
N TYR A 136 2.89 -7.73 -1.94
CA TYR A 136 2.97 -6.75 -0.85
C TYR A 136 2.50 -5.36 -1.24
N LEU A 137 2.79 -4.90 -2.45
CA LEU A 137 2.53 -3.53 -2.86
C LEU A 137 1.19 -3.35 -3.59
N TYR A 138 0.64 -4.42 -4.19
CA TYR A 138 -0.52 -4.34 -5.08
C TYR A 138 -1.74 -5.15 -4.60
N ASP A 139 -1.55 -6.32 -3.97
CA ASP A 139 -2.65 -7.14 -3.46
C ASP A 139 -3.55 -6.35 -2.50
N PRO A 140 -4.87 -6.28 -2.73
CA PRO A 140 -5.80 -5.56 -1.87
C PRO A 140 -5.82 -6.02 -0.40
N ASN A 141 -5.41 -7.26 -0.12
CA ASN A 141 -5.36 -7.81 1.24
C ASN A 141 -4.02 -7.56 1.93
N SER A 142 -3.03 -6.99 1.22
CA SER A 142 -1.74 -6.68 1.81
C SER A 142 -1.85 -5.50 2.78
N PRO A 143 -1.40 -5.64 4.04
CA PRO A 143 -1.29 -4.51 4.96
C PRO A 143 -0.14 -3.55 4.59
N LEU A 144 0.76 -3.96 3.69
CA LEU A 144 1.89 -3.16 3.20
C LEU A 144 1.63 -2.54 1.83
N ARG A 145 0.38 -2.59 1.33
CA ARG A 145 0.00 -2.05 0.03
C ARG A 145 0.40 -0.58 -0.06
N ASN A 146 1.12 -0.23 -1.12
CA ASN A 146 1.59 1.12 -1.38
C ASN A 146 1.71 1.33 -2.89
N GLU A 147 0.68 1.90 -3.49
CA GLU A 147 0.57 2.05 -4.94
C GLU A 147 1.62 2.99 -5.52
N GLU A 148 2.09 3.99 -4.76
CA GLU A 148 3.16 4.90 -5.22
C GLU A 148 4.49 4.18 -5.41
N LEU A 149 4.82 3.22 -4.54
CA LEU A 149 6.00 2.36 -4.71
C LEU A 149 5.75 1.30 -5.80
N TYR A 150 4.53 0.77 -5.91
CA TYR A 150 4.20 -0.18 -6.96
C TYR A 150 4.28 0.44 -8.36
N ILE A 151 3.85 1.69 -8.54
CA ILE A 151 4.03 2.45 -9.78
C ILE A 151 5.50 2.45 -10.19
N THR A 152 6.42 2.67 -9.25
CA THR A 152 7.86 2.63 -9.53
C THR A 152 8.31 1.25 -10.00
N VAL A 153 7.83 0.16 -9.37
CA VAL A 153 8.11 -1.21 -9.83
C VAL A 153 7.66 -1.39 -11.28
N LEU A 154 6.43 -0.99 -11.59
CA LEU A 154 5.85 -1.13 -12.93
C LEU A 154 6.61 -0.32 -13.98
N GLU A 155 6.99 0.92 -13.65
CA GLU A 155 7.76 1.80 -14.54
C GLU A 155 9.11 1.19 -14.89
N GLU A 156 9.84 0.67 -13.90
CA GLU A 156 11.13 0.01 -14.12
C GLU A 156 11.00 -1.29 -14.94
N GLN A 157 9.99 -2.13 -14.65
CA GLN A 157 9.72 -3.32 -15.46
C GLN A 157 9.43 -2.98 -16.93
N ILE A 158 8.71 -1.89 -17.19
CA ILE A 158 8.39 -1.45 -18.56
C ILE A 158 9.64 -0.88 -19.25
N ALA A 159 10.48 -0.17 -18.49
CA ALA A 159 11.70 0.46 -18.99
C ALA A 159 12.84 -0.54 -19.25
N ASP A 160 12.86 -1.69 -18.57
CA ASP A 160 13.88 -2.73 -18.71
C ASP A 160 14.05 -3.19 -20.17
N PRO A 161 15.18 -2.92 -20.84
CA PRO A 161 15.37 -3.27 -22.24
C PRO A 161 15.52 -4.78 -22.49
N ASP A 162 15.88 -5.56 -21.48
CA ASP A 162 16.15 -6.99 -21.59
C ASP A 162 14.88 -7.84 -21.33
N LEU A 163 13.85 -7.25 -20.71
CA LEU A 163 12.54 -7.88 -20.56
C LEU A 163 11.75 -7.92 -21.88
N GLU A 164 11.35 -9.10 -22.33
CA GLU A 164 10.55 -9.25 -23.56
C GLU A 164 9.20 -8.52 -23.46
N ASP A 165 8.73 -7.97 -24.58
CA ASP A 165 7.52 -7.12 -24.62
C ASP A 165 6.25 -7.83 -24.13
N ILE A 166 6.18 -9.16 -24.29
CA ILE A 166 5.04 -9.96 -23.81
C ILE A 166 4.88 -9.88 -22.28
N TYR A 167 5.98 -9.80 -21.54
CA TYR A 167 5.98 -9.66 -20.09
C TYR A 167 5.65 -8.24 -19.62
N LYS A 168 5.69 -7.25 -20.52
CA LYS A 168 5.34 -5.85 -20.23
C LYS A 168 3.85 -5.54 -20.39
N VAL A 169 3.06 -6.46 -20.96
CA VAL A 169 1.62 -6.25 -21.19
C VAL A 169 0.87 -6.04 -19.87
N ALA A 170 1.05 -6.95 -18.90
CA ALA A 170 0.39 -6.82 -17.60
C ALA A 170 0.89 -5.60 -16.81
N PRO A 171 2.20 -5.32 -16.70
CA PRO A 171 2.70 -4.10 -16.07
C PRO A 171 2.14 -2.80 -16.67
N ARG A 172 2.07 -2.71 -18.02
CA ARG A 172 1.49 -1.52 -18.70
C ARG A 172 0.04 -1.30 -18.32
N GLU A 173 -0.74 -2.38 -18.26
CA GLU A 173 -2.16 -2.29 -17.91
C GLU A 173 -2.36 -1.91 -16.44
N ARG A 174 -1.59 -2.53 -15.53
CA ARG A 174 -1.62 -2.18 -14.11
C ARG A 174 -1.16 -0.73 -13.89
N LEU A 175 -0.15 -0.26 -14.62
CA LEU A 175 0.32 1.13 -14.52
C LEU A 175 -0.78 2.09 -15.01
N ARG A 176 -1.42 1.77 -16.14
CA ARG A 176 -2.54 2.56 -16.67
C ARG A 176 -3.67 2.71 -15.65
N MET A 177 -3.99 1.66 -14.89
CA MET A 177 -5.00 1.71 -13.83
C MET A 177 -4.50 2.44 -12.57
N ALA A 178 -3.28 2.18 -12.12
CA ALA A 178 -2.67 2.82 -10.95
C ALA A 178 -2.54 4.34 -11.11
N LEU A 179 -2.29 4.81 -12.34
CA LEU A 179 -2.20 6.24 -12.66
C LEU A 179 -3.54 7.00 -12.59
N LYS A 180 -4.68 6.31 -12.47
CA LYS A 180 -5.99 6.96 -12.32
C LYS A 180 -6.23 7.39 -10.88
N ASN A 181 -6.79 8.58 -10.69
CA ASN A 181 -7.21 9.12 -9.38
C ASN A 181 -6.10 9.10 -8.31
N ARG A 182 -4.85 9.33 -8.70
CA ARG A 182 -3.73 9.32 -7.73
C ARG A 182 -3.89 10.43 -6.69
N PRO A 183 -3.37 10.23 -5.47
CA PRO A 183 -3.29 11.32 -4.50
C PRO A 183 -2.69 12.59 -5.12
N GLY A 184 -3.37 13.73 -4.96
CA GLY A 184 -3.02 15.01 -5.57
C GLY A 184 -3.69 15.29 -6.92
N ASP A 185 -4.06 14.26 -7.67
CA ASP A 185 -4.80 14.41 -8.94
C ASP A 185 -6.28 14.65 -8.68
N ARG A 186 -6.94 15.30 -9.64
CA ARG A 186 -8.40 15.45 -9.63
C ARG A 186 -9.06 14.11 -9.96
N ALA A 187 -9.98 13.65 -9.13
CA ALA A 187 -10.71 12.41 -9.35
C ALA A 187 -11.55 12.49 -10.64
N ALA A 188 -11.69 11.36 -11.34
CA ALA A 188 -12.55 11.21 -12.49
C ALA A 188 -14.00 11.51 -12.09
N ASP A 189 -14.67 12.36 -12.86
CA ASP A 189 -16.09 12.62 -12.66
C ASP A 189 -16.91 11.43 -13.17
N PHE A 190 -18.07 11.20 -12.55
CA PHE A 190 -18.99 10.14 -12.94
C PHE A 190 -20.42 10.57 -12.65
N SER A 191 -21.36 10.05 -13.46
CA SER A 191 -22.78 10.25 -13.23
C SER A 191 -23.32 9.23 -12.23
N PHE A 192 -24.28 9.62 -11.39
CA PHE A 192 -24.96 8.70 -10.48
C PHE A 192 -26.46 8.97 -10.38
N THR A 193 -27.21 7.92 -10.05
CA THR A 193 -28.63 7.96 -9.71
C THR A 193 -28.80 7.70 -8.22
N THR A 194 -29.67 8.45 -7.55
CA THR A 194 -30.00 8.28 -6.12
C THR A 194 -31.23 7.41 -5.96
N GLY A 195 -31.39 6.75 -4.80
CA GLY A 195 -32.54 5.86 -4.54
C GLY A 195 -33.93 6.53 -4.64
N LYS A 196 -33.97 7.87 -4.69
CA LYS A 196 -35.20 8.67 -4.90
C LYS A 196 -35.42 9.09 -6.37
N GLY A 197 -34.60 8.58 -7.30
CA GLY A 197 -34.65 8.89 -8.73
C GLY A 197 -34.05 10.25 -9.11
N GLY A 198 -33.33 10.91 -8.20
CA GLY A 198 -32.54 12.10 -8.53
C GLY A 198 -31.22 11.70 -9.21
N HIS A 199 -30.76 12.52 -10.15
CA HIS A 199 -29.49 12.32 -10.86
C HIS A 199 -28.51 13.45 -10.52
N GLY A 200 -27.21 13.16 -10.58
CA GLY A 200 -26.14 14.14 -10.42
C GLY A 200 -24.79 13.55 -10.81
N THR A 201 -23.74 14.37 -10.69
CA THR A 201 -22.36 13.95 -10.90
C THR A 201 -21.55 14.13 -9.61
N LEU A 202 -20.39 13.48 -9.51
CA LEU A 202 -19.46 13.71 -8.40
C LEU A 202 -19.14 15.21 -8.28
N TYR A 203 -18.96 15.90 -9.40
CA TYR A 203 -18.58 17.31 -9.41
C TYR A 203 -19.71 18.27 -8.98
N ASP A 204 -20.97 17.83 -8.98
CA ASP A 204 -22.11 18.60 -8.46
C ASP A 204 -22.15 18.68 -6.92
N ILE A 205 -21.33 17.87 -6.23
CA ILE A 205 -21.32 17.82 -4.75
C ILE A 205 -20.50 18.99 -4.21
N ASP A 206 -21.17 20.00 -3.65
CA ASP A 206 -20.54 21.12 -2.94
C ASP A 206 -20.26 20.75 -1.47
N ALA A 207 -18.98 20.55 -1.14
CA ALA A 207 -18.49 20.17 0.18
C ALA A 207 -16.98 20.45 0.30
N ASP A 208 -16.48 20.63 1.52
CA ASP A 208 -15.03 20.74 1.78
C ASP A 208 -14.32 19.41 1.56
N TYR A 209 -15.03 18.31 1.87
CA TYR A 209 -14.55 16.96 1.68
C TYR A 209 -15.67 16.05 1.17
N VAL A 210 -15.31 15.14 0.27
CA VAL A 210 -16.20 14.08 -0.21
C VAL A 210 -15.55 12.72 0.03
N LEU A 211 -16.22 11.86 0.80
CA LEU A 211 -15.84 10.46 0.95
C LEU A 211 -16.65 9.62 -0.04
N LEU A 212 -15.96 9.02 -1.02
CA LEU A 212 -16.52 7.98 -1.86
C LEU A 212 -16.40 6.64 -1.14
N PHE A 213 -17.49 5.88 -1.11
CA PHE A 213 -17.53 4.52 -0.61
C PHE A 213 -18.12 3.60 -1.68
N PHE A 214 -17.25 2.95 -2.44
CA PHE A 214 -17.63 1.92 -3.41
C PHE A 214 -17.95 0.63 -2.66
N HIS A 215 -19.15 0.10 -2.85
CA HIS A 215 -19.63 -1.06 -2.10
C HIS A 215 -20.52 -1.97 -2.93
N ASN A 216 -20.54 -3.25 -2.54
CA ASN A 216 -21.44 -4.25 -3.10
C ASN A 216 -22.48 -4.70 -2.09
N LEU A 217 -23.63 -5.14 -2.59
CA LEU A 217 -24.73 -5.69 -1.80
C LEU A 217 -24.33 -7.07 -1.25
N GLY A 218 -24.82 -7.41 -0.06
CA GLY A 218 -24.52 -8.70 0.60
C GLY A 218 -23.05 -8.89 1.04
N CYS A 219 -22.13 -7.97 0.75
CA CYS A 219 -20.71 -8.12 1.05
C CYS A 219 -20.40 -7.90 2.55
N PRO A 220 -19.86 -8.91 3.27
CA PRO A 220 -19.51 -8.78 4.69
C PRO A 220 -18.46 -7.68 4.94
N ALA A 221 -17.43 -7.59 4.09
CA ALA A 221 -16.40 -6.55 4.21
C ALA A 221 -16.98 -5.14 4.01
N CYS A 222 -17.91 -4.95 3.05
CA CYS A 222 -18.61 -3.67 2.89
C CYS A 222 -19.42 -3.30 4.13
N ARG A 223 -20.07 -4.28 4.78
CA ARG A 223 -20.82 -4.06 6.02
C ARG A 223 -19.90 -3.61 7.15
N GLU A 224 -18.73 -4.22 7.30
CA GLU A 224 -17.73 -3.86 8.30
C GLU A 224 -17.18 -2.45 8.07
N VAL A 225 -16.76 -2.14 6.84
CA VAL A 225 -16.28 -0.79 6.47
C VAL A 225 -17.36 0.26 6.71
N ARG A 226 -18.61 -0.03 6.30
CA ARG A 226 -19.76 0.87 6.56
C ARG A 226 -19.96 1.13 8.05
N GLN A 227 -19.89 0.11 8.90
CA GLN A 227 -19.98 0.26 10.35
C GLN A 227 -18.82 1.09 10.92
N GLY A 228 -17.61 0.90 10.40
CA GLY A 228 -16.45 1.70 10.77
C GLY A 228 -16.61 3.18 10.38
N ILE A 229 -17.11 3.49 9.18
CA ILE A 229 -17.41 4.88 8.78
C ILE A 229 -18.46 5.49 9.71
N VAL A 230 -19.53 4.76 10.03
CA VAL A 230 -20.55 5.23 11.00
C VAL A 230 -19.91 5.53 12.37
N SER A 231 -19.00 4.67 12.84
CA SER A 231 -18.28 4.86 14.11
C SER A 231 -17.37 6.10 14.10
N VAL A 232 -16.64 6.32 13.01
CA VAL A 232 -15.75 7.49 12.85
C VAL A 232 -16.56 8.78 12.75
N THR A 233 -17.62 8.77 11.95
CA THR A 233 -18.47 9.95 11.71
C THR A 233 -19.38 10.31 12.89
N ALA A 234 -19.43 9.48 13.94
CA ALA A 234 -20.09 9.79 15.20
C ALA A 234 -19.18 10.51 16.21
N ARG A 235 -17.89 10.68 15.91
CA ARG A 235 -16.89 11.31 16.80
C ARG A 235 -16.48 12.68 16.28
N GLU A 236 -16.22 13.61 17.19
CA GLU A 236 -15.65 14.91 16.82
C GLU A 236 -14.17 14.77 16.38
N PRO A 237 -13.70 15.60 15.42
CA PRO A 237 -14.43 16.68 14.73
C PRO A 237 -15.30 16.23 13.54
N VAL A 238 -15.19 14.96 13.13
CA VAL A 238 -15.83 14.42 11.91
C VAL A 238 -17.36 14.51 11.98
N ALA A 239 -17.95 14.30 13.16
CA ALA A 239 -19.38 14.45 13.41
C ALA A 239 -19.87 15.87 13.10
N GLY A 240 -19.18 16.90 13.59
CA GLY A 240 -19.49 18.30 13.28
C GLY A 240 -19.36 18.62 11.79
N MET A 241 -18.36 18.04 11.11
CA MET A 241 -18.18 18.22 9.65
C MET A 241 -19.32 17.59 8.85
N LEU A 242 -19.77 16.40 9.22
CA LEU A 242 -20.91 15.74 8.56
C LEU A 242 -22.21 16.52 8.81
N ALA A 243 -22.44 16.97 10.06
CA ALA A 243 -23.64 17.73 10.43
C ALA A 243 -23.73 19.10 9.75
N SER A 244 -22.58 19.77 9.54
CA SER A 244 -22.51 21.08 8.85
C SER A 244 -22.48 20.98 7.33
N GLY A 245 -22.38 19.76 6.77
CA GLY A 245 -22.26 19.54 5.32
C GLY A 245 -20.86 19.75 4.75
N LYS A 246 -19.86 20.09 5.58
CA LYS A 246 -18.45 20.17 5.17
C LYS A 246 -17.92 18.82 4.68
N LEU A 247 -18.37 17.74 5.29
CA LEU A 247 -18.13 16.37 4.81
C LEU A 247 -19.41 15.83 4.18
N ARG A 248 -19.31 15.34 2.95
CA ARG A 248 -20.36 14.55 2.29
C ARG A 248 -19.86 13.14 2.04
N ILE A 249 -20.73 12.16 2.26
CA ILE A 249 -20.42 10.75 2.03
C ILE A 249 -21.34 10.24 0.94
N ILE A 250 -20.77 9.60 -0.07
CA ILE A 250 -21.50 8.91 -1.14
C ILE A 250 -21.20 7.42 -1.05
N ALA A 251 -22.22 6.64 -0.72
CA ALA A 251 -22.19 5.19 -0.86
C ALA A 251 -22.63 4.87 -2.29
N LEU A 252 -21.70 4.36 -3.09
CA LEU A 252 -21.88 4.11 -4.50
C LEU A 252 -21.86 2.62 -4.79
N TYR A 253 -22.96 2.13 -5.37
CA TYR A 253 -23.08 0.79 -5.92
C TYR A 253 -22.76 0.81 -7.42
N PRO A 254 -21.62 0.25 -7.85
CA PRO A 254 -21.19 0.33 -9.25
C PRO A 254 -21.75 -0.80 -10.14
N ASP A 255 -22.42 -1.80 -9.58
CA ASP A 255 -22.91 -2.98 -10.32
C ASP A 255 -24.35 -2.81 -10.83
N THR A 256 -24.89 -3.81 -11.54
CA THR A 256 -26.09 -3.68 -12.38
C THR A 256 -27.44 -3.96 -11.71
N ASP A 257 -27.50 -4.59 -10.52
CA ASP A 257 -28.79 -5.01 -9.93
C ASP A 257 -29.47 -3.86 -9.17
N MET A 258 -30.12 -2.97 -9.92
CA MET A 258 -30.82 -1.81 -9.38
C MET A 258 -32.00 -2.19 -8.47
N ALA A 259 -32.67 -3.32 -8.74
CA ALA A 259 -33.80 -3.76 -7.94
C ALA A 259 -33.33 -4.24 -6.56
N GLU A 260 -32.24 -5.00 -6.52
CA GLU A 260 -31.61 -5.43 -5.27
C GLU A 260 -31.02 -4.24 -4.51
N TRP A 261 -30.40 -3.28 -5.20
CA TRP A 261 -29.86 -2.06 -4.57
C TRP A 261 -30.95 -1.23 -3.88
N VAL A 262 -32.08 -1.00 -4.56
CA VAL A 262 -33.23 -0.31 -3.96
C VAL A 262 -33.76 -1.06 -2.73
N ALA A 263 -33.80 -2.40 -2.77
CA ALA A 263 -34.25 -3.21 -1.63
C ALA A 263 -33.35 -3.09 -0.39
N HIS A 264 -32.07 -2.79 -0.57
CA HIS A 264 -31.08 -2.60 0.50
C HIS A 264 -30.83 -1.12 0.85
N ALA A 265 -31.60 -0.18 0.29
CA ALA A 265 -31.39 1.25 0.49
C ALA A 265 -31.46 1.68 1.97
N ASN A 266 -32.22 0.95 2.80
CA ASN A 266 -32.34 1.17 4.23
C ASN A 266 -31.09 0.80 5.04
N GLU A 267 -30.11 0.12 4.44
CA GLU A 267 -28.84 -0.17 5.09
C GLU A 267 -27.88 1.03 5.09
N ILE A 268 -28.13 2.02 4.23
CA ILE A 268 -27.33 3.23 4.11
C ILE A 268 -27.93 4.33 5.00
N PRO A 269 -27.14 5.00 5.87
CA PRO A 269 -27.64 6.11 6.68
C PRO A 269 -28.24 7.24 5.84
N ASP A 270 -29.36 7.81 6.30
CA ASP A 270 -30.04 8.94 5.61
C ASP A 270 -29.16 10.19 5.47
N THR A 271 -28.10 10.31 6.27
CA THR A 271 -27.13 11.40 6.20
C THR A 271 -26.17 11.26 5.01
N TRP A 272 -26.11 10.08 4.37
CA TRP A 272 -25.25 9.79 3.23
C TRP A 272 -26.04 9.89 1.93
N ILE A 273 -25.34 10.11 0.82
CA ILE A 273 -25.90 9.96 -0.51
C ILE A 273 -25.83 8.48 -0.87
N ASN A 274 -26.98 7.79 -0.89
CA ASN A 274 -27.08 6.45 -1.44
C ASN A 274 -27.25 6.55 -2.97
N ALA A 275 -26.25 6.09 -3.71
CA ALA A 275 -26.13 6.26 -5.15
C ALA A 275 -25.81 4.94 -5.87
N CYS A 276 -26.19 4.86 -7.13
CA CYS A 276 -25.79 3.79 -8.05
C CYS A 276 -25.26 4.38 -9.36
N ASP A 277 -24.39 3.60 -10.02
CA ASP A 277 -23.96 3.84 -11.40
C ASP A 277 -24.87 3.08 -12.37
N GLU A 278 -26.05 3.64 -12.61
CA GLU A 278 -27.06 3.06 -13.50
C GLU A 278 -26.55 2.89 -14.95
N ALA A 279 -25.64 3.77 -15.39
CA ALA A 279 -25.06 3.75 -16.72
C ALA A 279 -23.84 2.81 -16.84
N GLN A 280 -23.38 2.22 -15.74
CA GLN A 280 -22.16 1.41 -15.67
C GLN A 280 -20.91 2.15 -16.16
N GLU A 281 -20.93 3.48 -16.10
CA GLU A 281 -19.88 4.34 -16.63
C GLU A 281 -18.52 4.07 -15.99
N ILE A 282 -18.50 3.80 -14.68
CA ILE A 282 -17.30 3.59 -13.88
C ILE A 282 -16.58 2.32 -14.31
N ASN A 283 -17.33 1.24 -14.53
CA ASN A 283 -16.79 -0.04 -14.97
C ASN A 283 -16.45 -0.02 -16.47
N GLU A 284 -17.35 0.46 -17.33
CA GLU A 284 -17.15 0.46 -18.78
C GLU A 284 -16.02 1.37 -19.25
N LYS A 285 -15.84 2.52 -18.59
CA LYS A 285 -14.74 3.45 -18.88
C LYS A 285 -13.55 3.28 -17.93
N GLU A 286 -13.65 2.33 -17.00
CA GLU A 286 -12.65 2.02 -15.99
C GLU A 286 -12.20 3.30 -15.25
N LEU A 287 -13.14 4.15 -14.85
CA LEU A 287 -12.84 5.46 -14.26
C LEU A 287 -12.10 5.33 -12.93
N TYR A 288 -12.42 4.28 -12.19
CA TYR A 288 -11.81 3.94 -10.91
C TYR A 288 -11.25 2.54 -10.97
N ASP A 289 -10.17 2.34 -10.23
CA ASP A 289 -9.57 1.03 -10.06
C ASP A 289 -10.30 0.26 -8.95
N LEU A 290 -11.33 -0.49 -9.33
CA LEU A 290 -12.21 -1.25 -8.43
C LEU A 290 -11.85 -2.75 -8.39
N ARG A 291 -10.55 -3.08 -8.44
CA ARG A 291 -10.05 -4.46 -8.30
C ARG A 291 -10.51 -5.15 -7.02
N ALA A 292 -10.79 -4.39 -5.97
CA ALA A 292 -11.40 -4.86 -4.75
C ALA A 292 -12.49 -3.91 -4.27
N ILE A 293 -13.58 -4.50 -3.76
CA ILE A 293 -14.68 -3.81 -3.11
C ILE A 293 -14.85 -4.42 -1.71
N PRO A 294 -14.94 -3.62 -0.64
CA PRO A 294 -15.09 -2.17 -0.62
C PRO A 294 -13.81 -1.38 -0.95
N SER A 295 -13.98 -0.15 -1.43
CA SER A 295 -12.90 0.80 -1.64
C SER A 295 -13.34 2.22 -1.26
N LEU A 296 -12.48 2.96 -0.55
CA LEU A 296 -12.73 4.33 -0.11
C LEU A 296 -11.79 5.32 -0.79
N TYR A 297 -12.34 6.48 -1.15
CA TYR A 297 -11.57 7.62 -1.61
C TYR A 297 -11.98 8.85 -0.82
N LEU A 298 -11.02 9.62 -0.32
CA LEU A 298 -11.27 10.91 0.31
C LEU A 298 -10.82 12.01 -0.65
N LEU A 299 -11.71 12.93 -0.96
CA LEU A 299 -11.48 14.03 -1.87
C LEU A 299 -11.59 15.37 -1.14
N ASP A 300 -10.84 16.37 -1.60
CA ASP A 300 -10.98 17.77 -1.17
C ASP A 300 -12.11 18.51 -1.90
N ARG A 301 -12.24 19.82 -1.62
CA ARG A 301 -13.25 20.70 -2.22
C ARG A 301 -13.18 20.75 -3.75
N ASP A 302 -11.98 20.68 -4.32
CA ASP A 302 -11.73 20.70 -5.77
C ASP A 302 -11.82 19.30 -6.41
N LYS A 303 -12.20 18.29 -5.62
CA LYS A 303 -12.25 16.87 -5.97
C LYS A 303 -10.86 16.27 -6.22
N LYS A 304 -9.80 16.86 -5.69
CA LYS A 304 -8.48 16.22 -5.67
C LYS A 304 -8.45 15.11 -4.63
N VAL A 305 -7.79 14.02 -4.98
CA VAL A 305 -7.71 12.84 -4.13
C VAL A 305 -6.72 13.10 -3.00
N ILE A 306 -7.18 12.97 -1.76
CA ILE A 306 -6.35 13.02 -0.55
C ILE A 306 -5.90 11.60 -0.19
N LEU A 307 -6.86 10.67 -0.16
CA LEU A 307 -6.63 9.25 0.08
C LEU A 307 -7.27 8.44 -1.04
N LYS A 308 -6.53 7.47 -1.58
CA LYS A 308 -6.96 6.54 -2.61
C LYS A 308 -7.07 5.12 -2.05
N ASP A 309 -8.11 4.41 -2.48
CA ASP A 309 -8.29 2.97 -2.32
C ASP A 309 -8.00 2.44 -0.90
N PHE A 310 -8.46 3.12 0.14
CA PHE A 310 -8.28 2.64 1.52
C PHE A 310 -9.53 1.91 2.02
N VAL A 311 -9.38 1.05 3.04
CA VAL A 311 -10.50 0.31 3.63
C VAL A 311 -10.66 0.51 5.13
N ASN A 312 -9.64 1.07 5.81
CA ASN A 312 -9.68 1.36 7.23
C ASN A 312 -10.28 2.77 7.47
N PRO A 313 -11.51 2.88 8.02
CA PRO A 313 -12.14 4.18 8.19
C PRO A 313 -11.45 5.10 9.19
N GLU A 314 -10.60 4.59 10.09
CA GLU A 314 -9.84 5.44 11.01
C GLU A 314 -8.89 6.41 10.29
N MET A 315 -8.45 6.07 9.07
CA MET A 315 -7.64 6.96 8.23
C MET A 315 -8.38 8.26 7.87
N LEU A 316 -9.71 8.26 7.85
CA LEU A 316 -10.53 9.45 7.66
C LEU A 316 -10.34 10.44 8.81
N SER A 317 -10.35 9.96 10.05
CA SER A 317 -10.16 10.81 11.24
C SER A 317 -8.77 11.43 11.24
N ASP A 318 -7.74 10.65 10.89
CA ASP A 318 -6.38 11.16 10.78
C ASP A 318 -6.32 12.25 9.70
N ALA A 319 -6.76 11.97 8.47
CA ALA A 319 -6.66 12.92 7.36
C ALA A 319 -7.41 14.24 7.61
N LEU A 320 -8.64 14.16 8.13
CA LEU A 320 -9.46 15.36 8.37
C LEU A 320 -8.99 16.21 9.55
N THR A 321 -8.30 15.62 10.53
CA THR A 321 -7.77 16.39 11.68
C THR A 321 -6.46 17.10 11.35
N TYR A 322 -5.62 16.54 10.48
CA TYR A 322 -4.39 17.22 10.04
C TYR A 322 -4.69 18.44 9.15
N SER A 323 -5.72 18.38 8.30
CA SER A 323 -6.02 19.48 7.37
C SER A 323 -6.66 20.72 8.01
N GLU A 324 -7.12 20.66 9.26
CA GLU A 324 -7.59 21.86 10.00
C GLU A 324 -6.45 22.60 10.71
N ALA A 325 -5.23 22.03 10.74
CA ALA A 325 -4.08 22.62 11.44
C ALA A 325 -3.18 23.49 10.55
N ASP A 326 -3.41 23.51 9.23
CA ASP A 326 -2.74 24.33 8.21
C ASP A 326 -3.67 25.44 7.67
#